data_AF-A0A9E4YJN9-F1
#
_entry.id   AF-A0A9E4YJN9-F1
#
_cell.length_a   1.000
_cell.length_b   1.000
_cell.length_c   1.000
_cell.angle_alpha   90.00
_cell.angle_beta   90.00
_cell.angle_gamma   90.00
#
_symmetry.space_group_name_H-M   'P 1'
#
loop_
_entity.id
_entity.type
_entity.pdbx_description
1 polymer ?
#
loop_
_entity_poly.entity_id
_entity_poly.type
_entity_poly.pdbx_seq_one_letter_code
_entity_poly.pdbx_strand_id
1 'polypeptide(L)'
;GALVDMYGIALEKIQWVAAEPNSLSGVDVSRAPGLEVETAERPLDEMLDAGELDAIFWDRGGPAVTEHTATLFADPLQEALKYHLLTGVQPLNSLLLAKTDVLDANPGLGQAVVDASDEARERYDRNASDDEDHMGLPVKWLRSNGLFPHRNGVAENRTSLEAIVRYAHAQGLISRRYEVEELFFEGAK
;
A
#
# COMPACT_ATOMS: atom_id res chain seq x y z
N GLY A 1 1.28 -10.26 2.27
CA GLY A 1 0.17 -10.46 1.32
C GLY A 1 0.68 -10.94 -0.03
N ALA A 2 1.01 -10.02 -0.93
CA ALA A 2 1.35 -10.33 -2.33
C ALA A 2 2.41 -11.42 -2.53
N LEU A 3 3.48 -11.45 -1.71
CA LEU A 3 4.49 -12.50 -1.77
C LEU A 3 3.93 -13.93 -1.55
N VAL A 4 2.95 -14.06 -0.66
CA VAL A 4 2.28 -15.34 -0.38
C VAL A 4 1.46 -15.76 -1.60
N ASP A 5 0.65 -14.84 -2.12
CA ASP A 5 -0.24 -15.11 -3.23
C ASP A 5 0.51 -15.43 -4.54
N MET A 6 1.64 -14.75 -4.78
CA MET A 6 2.39 -14.86 -6.03
C MET A 6 3.46 -15.96 -6.01
N TYR A 7 4.05 -16.24 -4.84
CA TYR A 7 5.22 -17.13 -4.74
C TYR A 7 5.09 -18.20 -3.66
N GLY A 8 3.97 -18.25 -2.92
CA GLY A 8 3.77 -19.25 -1.87
C GLY A 8 4.74 -19.11 -0.69
N ILE A 9 5.24 -17.90 -0.43
CA ILE A 9 6.17 -17.65 0.67
C ILE A 9 5.48 -17.87 2.01
N ALA A 10 6.11 -18.66 2.87
CA ALA A 10 5.71 -18.87 4.27
C ALA A 10 6.29 -17.73 5.12
N LEU A 11 5.46 -16.73 5.47
CA LEU A 11 5.93 -15.51 6.15
C LEU A 11 6.47 -15.82 7.56
N GLU A 12 5.97 -16.87 8.21
CA GLU A 12 6.42 -17.35 9.52
C GLU A 12 7.82 -17.99 9.51
N LYS A 13 8.39 -18.23 8.32
CA LYS A 13 9.78 -18.72 8.17
C LYS A 13 10.79 -17.60 7.95
N ILE A 14 10.34 -16.35 7.89
CA ILE A 14 11.19 -15.17 7.68
C ILE A 14 11.42 -14.51 9.03
N GLN A 15 12.69 -14.20 9.32
CA GLN A 15 13.04 -13.30 10.42
C GLN A 15 12.80 -11.87 9.94
N TRP A 16 11.73 -11.23 10.43
CA TRP A 16 11.37 -9.89 10.00
C TRP A 16 12.07 -8.85 10.87
N VAL A 17 12.63 -7.85 10.21
CA VAL A 17 13.21 -6.67 10.87
C VAL A 17 12.51 -5.43 10.33
N ALA A 18 12.06 -4.56 11.23
CA ALA A 18 11.37 -3.32 10.88
C ALA A 18 12.13 -2.10 11.41
N ALA A 19 12.23 -1.06 10.58
CA ALA A 19 12.67 0.24 11.03
C ALA A 19 11.60 0.90 11.91
N GLU A 20 12.06 1.68 12.89
CA GLU A 20 11.22 2.55 13.72
C GLU A 20 11.76 3.99 13.70
N PRO A 21 10.88 5.02 13.76
CA PRO A 21 9.44 4.92 13.76
C PRO A 21 8.87 4.54 12.39
N ASN A 22 7.89 3.63 12.34
CA ASN A 22 7.07 3.36 11.14
C ASN A 22 5.62 3.87 11.29
N SER A 23 4.79 3.67 10.27
CA SER A 23 3.39 4.13 10.23
C SER A 23 2.49 3.50 11.32
N LEU A 24 2.92 2.42 11.98
CA LEU A 24 2.21 1.77 13.08
C LEU A 24 2.80 2.11 14.45
N SER A 25 3.77 3.03 14.52
CA SER A 25 4.36 3.48 15.79
C SER A 25 3.28 3.90 16.79
N GLY A 26 3.29 3.30 17.98
CA GLY A 26 2.33 3.60 19.04
C GLY A 26 0.94 2.99 18.85
N VAL A 27 0.74 2.16 17.82
CA VAL A 27 -0.47 1.34 17.64
C VAL A 27 -0.19 -0.04 18.24
N ASP A 28 -1.09 -0.52 19.11
CA ASP A 28 -1.04 -1.90 19.58
C ASP A 28 -1.55 -2.83 18.47
N VAL A 29 -0.61 -3.38 17.70
CA VAL A 29 -0.89 -4.32 16.61
C VAL A 29 -0.59 -5.74 17.06
N SER A 30 -1.64 -6.57 17.04
CA SER A 30 -1.50 -8.02 17.13
C SER A 30 -0.85 -8.57 15.85
N ARG A 31 -0.16 -9.70 15.97
CA ARG A 31 0.40 -10.45 14.84
C ARG A 31 -0.04 -11.91 14.94
N ALA A 32 -0.18 -12.57 13.79
CA ALA A 32 -0.50 -13.99 13.79
C ALA A 32 0.64 -14.80 14.43
N PRO A 33 0.35 -15.95 15.06
CA PRO A 33 1.38 -16.78 15.68
C PRO A 33 2.51 -17.14 14.70
N GLY A 34 3.77 -16.99 15.14
CA GLY A 34 4.96 -17.25 14.32
C GLY A 34 5.41 -16.10 13.43
N LEU A 35 4.65 -14.99 13.36
CA LEU A 35 5.09 -13.74 12.74
C LEU A 35 5.73 -12.83 13.78
N GLU A 36 7.02 -13.04 14.03
CA GLU A 36 7.84 -12.19 14.90
C GLU A 36 8.55 -11.12 14.07
N VAL A 37 8.60 -9.89 14.60
CA VAL A 37 9.24 -8.75 13.96
C VAL A 37 10.13 -8.07 14.99
N GLU A 38 11.42 -8.00 14.71
CA GLU A 38 12.40 -7.29 15.52
C GLU A 38 12.54 -5.83 15.07
N THR A 39 12.91 -4.95 15.99
CA THR A 39 13.22 -3.56 15.66
C THR A 39 14.67 -3.45 15.21
N ALA A 40 14.90 -2.79 14.07
CA ALA A 40 16.24 -2.54 13.57
C ALA A 40 17.03 -1.62 14.52
N GLU A 41 18.27 -1.96 14.83
CA GLU A 41 19.18 -1.12 15.61
C GLU A 41 19.89 -0.06 14.75
N ARG A 42 19.91 -0.26 13.43
CA ARG A 42 20.58 0.56 12.42
C ARG A 42 19.68 0.78 11.20
N PRO A 43 20.01 1.74 10.31
CA PRO A 43 19.30 1.89 9.04
C PRO A 43 19.32 0.59 8.23
N LEU A 44 18.16 0.19 7.69
CA LEU A 44 17.99 -1.10 7.00
C LEU A 44 18.88 -1.23 5.75
N ASP A 45 19.14 -0.12 5.06
CA ASP A 45 20.03 -0.06 3.90
C ASP A 45 21.50 -0.33 4.28
N GLU A 46 21.96 0.20 5.41
CA GLU A 46 23.31 -0.12 5.91
C GLU A 46 23.43 -1.58 6.35
N MET A 47 22.39 -2.13 6.99
CA MET A 47 22.37 -3.53 7.40
C MET A 47 22.34 -4.48 6.19
N LEU A 48 21.59 -4.12 5.13
CA LEU A 48 21.58 -4.85 3.86
C LEU A 48 22.97 -4.83 3.21
N ASP A 49 23.61 -3.66 3.10
CA ASP A 49 24.93 -3.53 2.48
C ASP A 49 26.02 -4.27 3.26
N ALA A 50 25.89 -4.34 4.59
CA ALA A 50 26.75 -5.13 5.48
C ALA A 50 26.50 -6.66 5.40
N GLY A 51 25.45 -7.10 4.70
CA GLY A 51 25.05 -8.51 4.64
C GLY A 51 24.40 -9.04 5.91
N GLU A 52 23.91 -8.15 6.78
CA GLU A 52 23.16 -8.49 8.00
C GLU A 52 21.69 -8.79 7.70
N LEU A 53 21.16 -8.26 6.58
CA LEU A 53 19.82 -8.56 6.05
C LEU A 53 19.93 -9.18 4.66
N ASP A 54 19.12 -10.20 4.37
CA ASP A 54 19.10 -10.83 3.04
C ASP A 54 18.35 -10.00 1.99
N ALA A 55 17.32 -9.26 2.41
CA ALA A 55 16.48 -8.44 1.56
C ALA A 55 15.70 -7.39 2.38
N ILE A 56 15.32 -6.28 1.75
CA ILE A 56 14.49 -5.25 2.36
C ILE A 56 13.32 -4.87 1.45
N PHE A 57 12.19 -4.52 2.06
CA PHE A 57 11.12 -3.79 1.40
C PHE A 57 11.36 -2.30 1.57
N TRP A 58 11.22 -1.53 0.49
CA TRP A 58 11.40 -0.08 0.51
C TRP A 58 10.34 0.61 -0.37
N ASP A 59 9.96 1.83 -0.02
CA ASP A 59 9.02 2.63 -0.80
C ASP A 59 9.69 3.36 -1.98
N ARG A 60 8.91 3.87 -2.95
CA ARG A 60 9.40 4.78 -4.01
C ARG A 60 10.68 4.35 -4.75
N GLY A 61 10.90 3.05 -4.92
CA GLY A 61 12.03 2.50 -5.68
C GLY A 61 13.28 2.15 -4.87
N GLY A 62 13.34 2.48 -3.57
CA GLY A 62 14.48 2.10 -2.74
C GLY A 62 15.74 2.96 -2.90
N PRO A 63 16.78 2.69 -2.09
CA PRO A 63 18.10 3.28 -2.30
C PRO A 63 18.72 2.79 -3.62
N ALA A 64 19.71 3.53 -4.11
CA ALA A 64 20.47 3.10 -5.27
C ALA A 64 21.20 1.78 -4.98
N VAL A 65 21.20 0.87 -5.95
CA VAL A 65 21.93 -0.40 -5.86
C VAL A 65 23.43 -0.13 -5.74
N THR A 66 24.07 -0.83 -4.81
CA THR A 66 25.52 -0.81 -4.54
C THR A 66 26.19 -2.01 -5.20
N GLU A 67 27.51 -2.16 -5.02
CA GLU A 67 28.24 -3.36 -5.44
C GLU A 67 27.90 -4.63 -4.63
N HIS A 68 27.20 -4.48 -3.51
CA HIS A 68 26.79 -5.57 -2.62
C HIS A 68 25.30 -5.90 -2.70
N THR A 69 24.50 -5.07 -3.37
CA THR A 69 23.05 -5.21 -3.42
C THR A 69 22.56 -5.39 -4.85
N ALA A 70 21.30 -5.80 -5.00
CA ALA A 70 20.61 -5.91 -6.27
C ALA A 70 19.09 -5.82 -6.06
N THR A 71 18.33 -5.54 -7.12
CA THR A 71 16.88 -5.69 -7.08
C THR A 71 16.51 -7.17 -7.01
N LEU A 72 15.54 -7.51 -6.15
CA LEU A 72 15.08 -8.91 -5.99
C LEU A 72 14.53 -9.48 -7.31
N PHE A 73 13.81 -8.66 -8.07
CA PHE A 73 13.34 -8.99 -9.41
C PHE A 73 14.16 -8.22 -10.45
N ALA A 74 14.43 -8.86 -11.59
CA ALA A 74 15.13 -8.22 -12.70
C ALA A 74 14.36 -7.01 -13.26
N ASP A 75 13.03 -7.08 -13.24
CA ASP A 75 12.14 -5.97 -13.60
C ASP A 75 11.00 -5.86 -12.56
N PRO A 76 11.17 -5.03 -11.52
CA PRO A 76 10.16 -4.84 -10.48
C PRO A 76 8.83 -4.28 -11.02
N LEU A 77 8.87 -3.49 -12.09
CA LEU A 77 7.66 -2.88 -12.68
C LEU A 77 6.83 -3.93 -13.41
N GLN A 78 7.48 -4.83 -14.14
CA GLN A 78 6.78 -5.96 -14.78
C GLN A 78 6.19 -6.91 -13.75
N GLU A 79 6.86 -7.13 -12.61
CA GLU A 79 6.31 -7.98 -11.57
C GLU A 79 5.10 -7.33 -10.86
N ALA A 80 5.15 -6.02 -10.64
CA ALA A 80 3.99 -5.25 -10.14
C ALA A 80 2.82 -5.30 -11.13
N LEU A 81 3.09 -5.11 -12.43
CA LEU A 81 2.07 -5.21 -13.48
C LEU A 81 1.46 -6.62 -13.55
N LYS A 82 2.28 -7.66 -13.47
CA LYS A 82 1.82 -9.05 -13.45
C LYS A 82 0.91 -9.32 -12.25
N TYR A 83 1.27 -8.85 -11.05
CA TYR A 83 0.40 -8.95 -9.87
C TYR A 83 -0.94 -8.25 -10.10
N HIS A 84 -0.92 -7.04 -10.66
CA HIS A 84 -2.15 -6.31 -11.00
C HIS A 84 -3.02 -7.08 -12.00
N LEU A 85 -2.44 -7.56 -13.11
CA LEU A 85 -3.17 -8.28 -14.15
C LEU A 85 -3.78 -9.60 -13.64
N LEU A 86 -3.11 -10.29 -12.71
CA LEU A 86 -3.60 -11.55 -12.16
C LEU A 86 -4.68 -11.37 -11.09
N THR A 87 -4.60 -10.29 -10.30
CA THR A 87 -5.44 -10.14 -9.10
C THR A 87 -6.47 -9.02 -9.21
N GLY A 88 -6.30 -8.09 -10.15
CA GLY A 88 -7.04 -6.84 -10.21
C GLY A 88 -6.69 -5.87 -9.07
N VAL A 89 -5.73 -6.19 -8.20
CA VAL A 89 -5.35 -5.32 -7.08
C VAL A 89 -4.46 -4.18 -7.58
N GLN A 90 -4.80 -2.97 -7.16
CA GLN A 90 -3.98 -1.77 -7.32
C GLN A 90 -3.59 -1.21 -5.94
N PRO A 91 -2.30 -0.95 -5.66
CA PRO A 91 -1.89 -0.45 -4.36
C PRO A 91 -2.59 0.85 -3.98
N LEU A 92 -3.20 0.90 -2.79
CA LEU A 92 -3.79 2.10 -2.21
C LEU A 92 -2.81 2.69 -1.20
N ASN A 93 -2.48 3.97 -1.35
CA ASN A 93 -1.56 4.66 -0.45
C ASN A 93 -2.25 5.63 0.52
N SER A 94 -3.42 6.16 0.15
CA SER A 94 -4.08 7.23 0.88
C SER A 94 -5.56 6.91 1.14
N LEU A 95 -6.04 7.29 2.32
CA LEU A 95 -7.44 7.22 2.72
C LEU A 95 -7.84 8.53 3.40
N LEU A 96 -9.01 9.07 3.05
CA LEU A 96 -9.58 10.22 3.74
C LEU A 96 -10.38 9.74 4.94
N LEU A 97 -10.09 10.29 6.11
CA LEU A 97 -10.73 9.94 7.37
C LEU A 97 -11.42 11.17 7.97
N ALA A 98 -12.63 10.98 8.46
CA ALA A 98 -13.37 11.97 9.24
C ALA A 98 -13.91 11.30 10.50
N LYS A 99 -13.95 12.03 11.61
CA LYS A 99 -14.59 11.54 12.82
C LYS A 99 -16.11 11.47 12.61
N THR A 100 -16.73 10.43 13.13
CA THR A 100 -18.18 10.20 12.99
C THR A 100 -18.99 11.37 13.55
N ASP A 101 -18.61 11.90 14.73
CA ASP A 101 -19.29 13.05 15.36
C ASP A 101 -19.26 14.32 14.50
N VAL A 102 -18.18 14.54 13.75
CA VAL A 102 -18.05 15.66 12.80
C VAL A 102 -18.96 15.45 11.59
N LEU A 103 -19.06 14.23 11.06
CA LEU A 103 -19.98 13.93 9.95
C LEU A 103 -21.44 14.06 10.37
N ASP A 104 -21.80 13.56 11.55
CA ASP A 104 -23.15 13.63 12.10
C ASP A 104 -23.59 15.07 12.36
N ALA A 105 -22.68 15.93 12.85
CA ALA A 105 -22.96 17.34 13.09
C ALA A 105 -23.05 18.19 11.81
N ASN A 106 -22.55 17.69 10.66
CA ASN A 106 -22.47 18.43 9.41
C ASN A 106 -23.02 17.60 8.24
N PRO A 107 -24.35 17.43 8.11
CA PRO A 107 -24.95 16.69 7.00
C PRO A 107 -24.48 17.21 5.64
N GLY A 108 -24.01 16.29 4.79
CA GLY A 108 -23.45 16.60 3.47
C GLY A 108 -21.94 16.85 3.42
N LEU A 109 -21.26 16.99 4.57
CA LEU A 109 -19.80 17.19 4.61
C LEU A 109 -19.04 16.03 3.96
N GLY A 110 -19.44 14.79 4.25
CA GLY A 110 -18.81 13.60 3.68
C GLY A 110 -18.83 13.60 2.15
N GLN A 111 -20.00 13.87 1.55
CA GLN A 111 -20.14 13.96 0.09
C GLN A 111 -19.33 15.13 -0.48
N ALA A 112 -19.38 16.30 0.17
CA ALA A 112 -18.61 17.46 -0.29
C ALA A 112 -17.09 17.21 -0.30
N VAL A 113 -16.56 16.42 0.65
CA VAL A 113 -15.16 16.00 0.68
C VAL A 113 -14.84 15.03 -0.47
N VAL A 114 -15.72 14.08 -0.76
CA VAL A 114 -15.58 13.15 -1.89
C VAL A 114 -15.56 13.92 -3.21
N ASP A 115 -16.57 14.78 -3.44
CA ASP A 115 -16.68 15.59 -4.65
C ASP A 115 -15.45 16.47 -4.87
N ALA A 116 -14.96 17.13 -3.81
CA ALA A 116 -13.76 17.95 -3.88
C ALA A 116 -12.50 17.12 -4.17
N SER A 117 -12.39 15.90 -3.63
CA SER A 117 -11.28 14.99 -3.92
C SER A 117 -11.28 14.53 -5.37
N ASP A 118 -12.46 14.23 -5.91
CA ASP A 118 -12.62 13.84 -7.31
C ASP A 118 -12.26 14.98 -8.26
N GLU A 119 -12.74 16.19 -7.98
CA GLU A 119 -12.36 17.37 -8.76
C GLU A 119 -10.84 17.62 -8.72
N ALA A 120 -10.22 17.51 -7.54
CA ALA A 120 -8.77 17.70 -7.40
C ALA A 120 -7.99 16.66 -8.22
N ARG A 121 -8.47 15.41 -8.26
CA ARG A 121 -7.80 14.34 -8.98
C ARG A 121 -8.01 14.42 -10.49
N GLU A 122 -9.18 14.84 -10.97
CA GLU A 122 -9.40 15.13 -12.39
C GLU A 122 -8.52 16.28 -12.88
N ARG A 123 -8.29 17.29 -12.03
CA ARG A 123 -7.32 18.35 -12.31
C ARG A 123 -5.91 17.80 -12.36
N TYR A 124 -5.54 16.92 -11.43
CA TYR A 124 -4.22 16.27 -11.43
C TYR A 124 -4.01 15.43 -12.68
N ASP A 125 -4.96 14.57 -13.06
CA ASP A 125 -4.85 13.76 -14.28
C ASP A 125 -4.72 14.63 -15.52
N ARG A 126 -5.51 15.70 -15.68
CA ARG A 126 -5.35 16.58 -16.85
C ARG A 126 -4.00 17.31 -16.92
N ASN A 127 -3.40 17.61 -15.77
CA ASN A 127 -2.21 18.45 -15.69
C ASN A 127 -0.90 17.66 -15.56
N ALA A 128 -0.95 16.41 -15.11
CA ALA A 128 0.22 15.56 -14.95
C ALA A 128 0.85 15.28 -16.32
N SER A 129 2.12 15.66 -16.45
CA SER A 129 2.91 15.40 -17.66
C SER A 129 3.37 13.94 -17.71
N ASP A 130 3.47 13.38 -18.91
CA ASP A 130 4.01 12.04 -19.11
C ASP A 130 5.50 11.92 -18.73
N ASP A 131 6.22 13.05 -18.71
CA ASP A 131 7.62 13.14 -18.29
C ASP A 131 7.81 13.31 -16.77
N GLU A 132 6.72 13.39 -16.01
CA GLU A 132 6.74 13.47 -14.55
C GLU A 132 6.73 12.07 -13.90
N ASP A 133 7.00 12.05 -12.59
CA ASP A 133 6.87 10.88 -11.73
C ASP A 133 5.67 11.00 -10.80
N HIS A 134 4.96 9.89 -10.59
CA HIS A 134 3.93 9.73 -9.58
C HIS A 134 4.33 8.61 -8.62
N MET A 135 4.56 8.94 -7.35
CA MET A 135 4.93 7.97 -6.30
C MET A 135 6.20 7.15 -6.61
N GLY A 136 7.15 7.75 -7.33
CA GLY A 136 8.39 7.10 -7.75
C GLY A 136 8.26 6.24 -9.01
N LEU A 137 7.14 6.35 -9.74
CA LEU A 137 6.89 5.67 -11.01
C LEU A 137 6.64 6.67 -12.14
N PRO A 138 7.19 6.45 -13.35
CA PRO A 138 6.94 7.34 -14.48
C PRO A 138 5.45 7.40 -14.85
N VAL A 139 4.91 8.61 -14.97
CA VAL A 139 3.49 8.83 -15.32
C VAL A 139 3.13 8.15 -16.63
N LYS A 140 3.99 8.27 -17.65
CA LYS A 140 3.80 7.60 -18.94
C LYS A 140 3.65 6.08 -18.81
N TRP A 141 4.45 5.45 -17.95
CA TRP A 141 4.37 4.01 -17.72
C TRP A 141 3.05 3.64 -17.04
N LEU A 142 2.65 4.39 -16.02
CA LEU A 142 1.37 4.18 -15.33
C LEU A 142 0.19 4.29 -16.29
N ARG A 143 0.14 5.35 -17.11
CA ARG A 143 -0.93 5.56 -18.10
C ARG A 143 -0.99 4.46 -19.16
N SER A 144 0.17 4.09 -19.71
CA SER A 144 0.27 3.06 -20.74
C SER A 144 -0.21 1.69 -20.26
N ASN A 145 -0.19 1.45 -18.95
CA ASN A 145 -0.64 0.22 -18.32
C ASN A 145 -2.00 0.34 -17.61
N GLY A 146 -2.70 1.47 -17.72
CA GLY A 146 -3.99 1.69 -17.07
C GLY A 146 -3.92 1.82 -15.53
N LEU A 147 -2.73 2.06 -14.99
CA LEU A 147 -2.44 2.15 -13.56
C LEU A 147 -2.39 3.59 -13.03
N PHE A 148 -2.54 4.59 -13.89
CA PHE A 148 -2.59 5.98 -13.44
C PHE A 148 -3.86 6.24 -12.61
N PRO A 149 -3.77 6.87 -11.43
CA PRO A 149 -4.89 6.99 -10.49
C PRO A 149 -5.96 7.96 -11.01
N HIS A 150 -6.94 7.41 -11.72
CA HIS A 150 -7.97 8.18 -12.41
C HIS A 150 -9.39 7.97 -11.84
N ARG A 151 -9.57 7.11 -10.82
CA ARG A 151 -10.83 7.00 -10.04
C ARG A 151 -10.61 6.82 -8.53
N ASN A 152 -11.43 7.49 -7.73
CA ASN A 152 -11.63 7.26 -6.30
C ASN A 152 -12.95 6.48 -6.17
N GLY A 153 -13.24 6.05 -4.95
CA GLY A 153 -14.52 5.44 -4.62
C GLY A 153 -14.36 4.01 -4.14
N VAL A 154 -15.34 3.55 -3.39
CA VAL A 154 -15.34 2.20 -2.82
C VAL A 154 -15.49 1.16 -3.93
N ALA A 155 -16.35 1.41 -4.93
CA ALA A 155 -16.59 0.47 -6.03
C ALA A 155 -15.33 0.24 -6.87
N GLU A 156 -14.63 1.31 -7.23
CA GLU A 156 -13.42 1.28 -8.06
C GLU A 156 -12.23 0.64 -7.35
N ASN A 157 -12.18 0.77 -6.02
CA ASN A 157 -11.08 0.26 -5.20
C ASN A 157 -11.44 -1.04 -4.47
N ARG A 158 -12.63 -1.61 -4.72
CA ARG A 158 -13.17 -2.76 -3.97
C ARG A 158 -12.20 -3.92 -3.89
N THR A 159 -11.66 -4.36 -5.03
CA THR A 159 -10.71 -5.47 -5.10
C THR A 159 -9.47 -5.23 -4.22
N SER A 160 -8.96 -4.00 -4.22
CA SER A 160 -7.82 -3.61 -3.38
C SER A 160 -8.17 -3.53 -1.90
N LEU A 161 -9.35 -2.98 -1.57
CA LEU A 161 -9.84 -2.89 -0.19
C LEU A 161 -10.06 -4.29 0.41
N GLU A 162 -10.70 -5.20 -0.33
CA GLU A 162 -10.88 -6.59 0.06
C GLU A 162 -9.53 -7.30 0.25
N ALA A 163 -8.56 -7.04 -0.64
CA ALA A 163 -7.20 -7.58 -0.50
C ALA A 163 -6.50 -7.06 0.77
N ILE A 164 -6.60 -5.77 1.08
CA ILE A 164 -6.05 -5.18 2.31
C ILE A 164 -6.66 -5.85 3.54
N VAL A 165 -7.99 -5.97 3.62
CA VAL A 165 -8.66 -6.65 4.73
C VAL A 165 -8.20 -8.10 4.85
N ARG A 166 -8.17 -8.84 3.73
CA ARG A 166 -7.74 -10.24 3.71
C ARG A 166 -6.31 -10.39 4.22
N TYR A 167 -5.40 -9.54 3.75
CA TYR A 167 -3.99 -9.58 4.15
C TYR A 167 -3.78 -9.15 5.60
N ALA A 168 -4.47 -8.11 6.07
CA ALA A 168 -4.40 -7.66 7.45
C ALA A 168 -4.91 -8.75 8.41
N HIS A 169 -6.03 -9.39 8.07
CA HIS A 169 -6.57 -10.48 8.87
C HIS A 169 -5.66 -11.71 8.87
N ALA A 170 -5.13 -12.11 7.71
CA ALA A 170 -4.23 -13.25 7.61
C ALA A 170 -2.93 -13.07 8.42
N GLN A 171 -2.47 -11.82 8.58
CA GLN A 171 -1.29 -11.47 9.36
C GLN A 171 -1.62 -11.15 10.83
N GLY A 172 -2.88 -11.25 11.24
CA GLY A 172 -3.32 -11.00 12.61
C GLY A 172 -3.41 -9.52 13.02
N LEU A 173 -3.27 -8.60 12.06
CA LEU A 173 -3.35 -7.14 12.30
C LEU A 173 -4.77 -6.68 12.67
N ILE A 174 -5.79 -7.45 12.25
CA ILE A 174 -7.20 -7.24 12.60
C ILE A 174 -7.80 -8.56 13.08
N SER A 175 -8.71 -8.48 14.06
CA SER A 175 -9.28 -9.64 14.74
C SER A 175 -10.36 -10.40 13.94
N ARG A 176 -10.92 -9.77 12.91
CA ARG A 176 -11.88 -10.36 11.99
C ARG A 176 -11.75 -9.76 10.59
N ARG A 177 -12.33 -10.44 9.60
CA ARG A 177 -12.53 -9.87 8.27
C ARG A 177 -13.73 -8.93 8.32
N TYR A 178 -13.51 -7.67 7.97
CA TYR A 178 -14.56 -6.67 7.80
C TYR A 178 -15.04 -6.70 6.35
N GLU A 179 -16.34 -6.57 6.13
CA GLU A 179 -16.85 -6.24 4.80
C GLU A 179 -16.44 -4.80 4.45
N VAL A 180 -16.17 -4.52 3.17
CA VAL A 180 -15.69 -3.19 2.75
C VAL A 180 -16.69 -2.11 3.17
N GLU A 181 -17.99 -2.38 3.08
CA GLU A 181 -19.05 -1.47 3.47
C GLU A 181 -19.03 -1.11 4.96
N GLU A 182 -18.42 -1.92 5.82
CA GLU A 182 -18.30 -1.59 7.25
C GLU A 182 -17.27 -0.49 7.50
N LEU A 183 -16.34 -0.29 6.56
CA LEU A 183 -15.21 0.63 6.71
C LEU A 183 -15.55 2.07 6.30
N PHE A 184 -16.63 2.25 5.52
CA PHE A 184 -17.00 3.53 4.93
C PHE A 184 -18.38 3.98 5.40
N PHE A 185 -18.54 5.29 5.57
CA PHE A 185 -19.85 5.89 5.84
C PHE A 185 -20.78 5.73 4.62
N GLU A 186 -22.09 5.77 4.83
CA GLU A 186 -23.08 5.42 3.79
C GLU A 186 -22.95 6.25 2.50
N GLY A 187 -22.65 7.55 2.61
CA GLY A 187 -22.46 8.41 1.44
C GLY A 187 -21.15 8.20 0.65
N ALA A 188 -20.25 7.32 1.11
CA ALA A 188 -19.04 6.95 0.37
C ALA A 188 -19.12 5.56 -0.28
N LYS A 189 -20.22 4.83 -0.07
CA LYS A 189 -20.45 3.49 -0.62
C LYS A 189 -21.02 3.58 -2.04
#